data_AF-A0AAW6SWR2-F1
#
_entry.id   AF-A0AAW6SWR2-F1
#
_cell.length_a   1.000
_cell.length_b   1.000
_cell.length_c   1.000
_cell.angle_alpha   90.00
_cell.angle_beta   90.00
_cell.angle_gamma   90.00
#
_symmetry.space_group_name_H-M   'P 1'
#
loop_
_entity.id
_entity.type
_entity.pdbx_description
1 polymer ?
#
loop_
_entity_poly.entity_id
_entity_poly.type
_entity_poly.pdbx_seq_one_letter_code
_entity_poly.pdbx_strand_id
1 'polypeptide(L)' 'MLMEIAKILLESKRIDKWVPVHLLIKYGINNERINHLEDKGVLLVKNTDLHGKVLKLTLKGYHEFSQALIQKNSLFG' A
#
# COMPACT_ATOMS: atom_id res chain seq x y z
N MET A 1 -0.98 7.26 -11.67
CA MET A 1 -1.88 6.26 -11.04
C MET A 1 -1.26 5.53 -9.83
N LEU A 2 -0.01 5.05 -9.88
CA LEU A 2 0.61 4.31 -8.75
C LEU A 2 0.88 5.13 -7.46
N MET A 3 1.00 6.46 -7.55
CA MET A 3 1.34 7.32 -6.41
C MET A 3 0.21 7.42 -5.37
N GLU A 4 -1.05 7.31 -5.79
CA GLU A 4 -2.18 7.51 -4.88
C GLU A 4 -2.33 6.32 -3.92
N ILE A 5 -2.16 5.10 -4.41
CA ILE A 5 -2.14 3.88 -3.57
C ILE A 5 -0.99 3.97 -2.56
N ALA A 6 0.19 4.38 -3.00
CA ALA A 6 1.36 4.55 -2.14
C ALA A 6 1.09 5.55 -1.00
N LYS A 7 0.50 6.72 -1.32
CA LYS A 7 0.14 7.73 -0.32
C LYS A 7 -0.88 7.21 0.68
N ILE A 8 -1.98 6.62 0.20
CA ILE A 8 -3.04 6.07 1.06
C ILE A 8 -2.47 5.01 2.01
N LEU A 9 -1.63 4.12 1.48
CA LEU A 9 -0.99 3.08 2.28
C LEU A 9 -0.01 3.67 3.32
N LEU A 10 0.83 4.64 2.93
CA LEU A 10 1.74 5.32 3.85
C LEU A 10 0.99 6.08 4.95
N GLU A 11 -0.04 6.84 4.60
CA GLU A 11 -0.87 7.55 5.57
C GLU A 11 -1.59 6.58 6.50
N SER A 12 -2.18 5.50 5.97
CA SER A 12 -2.81 4.46 6.78
C SER A 12 -1.85 3.86 7.80
N LYS A 13 -0.59 3.63 7.42
CA LYS A 13 0.45 3.14 8.33
C LYS A 13 0.79 4.16 9.41
N ARG A 14 0.82 5.47 9.10
CA ARG A 14 1.08 6.54 10.09
C ARG A 14 0.00 6.61 11.16
N ILE A 15 -1.25 6.31 10.80
CA ILE A 15 -2.38 6.24 11.73
C ILE A 15 -2.68 4.80 12.22
N ASP A 16 -1.78 3.86 11.94
CA ASP A 16 -1.86 2.42 12.21
C ASP A 16 -3.13 1.70 11.71
N LYS A 17 -3.82 2.25 10.71
CA LYS A 17 -5.04 1.68 10.13
C LYS A 17 -4.77 0.69 9.00
N TRP A 18 -5.76 -0.15 8.75
CA TRP A 18 -5.84 -1.05 7.61
C TRP A 18 -6.69 -0.41 6.51
N VAL A 19 -6.35 -0.69 5.25
CA VAL A 19 -7.03 -0.13 4.08
C VAL A 19 -7.75 -1.25 3.32
N PRO A 20 -9.07 -1.18 3.18
CA PRO A 20 -9.81 -2.14 2.36
C PRO A 20 -9.36 -2.13 0.90
N VAL A 21 -9.17 -3.33 0.32
CA VAL A 21 -8.80 -3.49 -1.10
C VAL A 21 -9.84 -2.85 -2.01
N HIS A 22 -11.13 -2.96 -1.66
CA HIS A 22 -12.21 -2.39 -2.48
C HIS A 22 -12.09 -0.88 -2.69
N LEU A 23 -11.49 -0.14 -1.73
CA LEU A 23 -11.22 1.30 -1.88
C LEU A 23 -10.03 1.58 -2.80
N LEU A 24 -9.17 0.60 -2.99
CA LEU A 24 -7.94 0.69 -3.78
C LEU A 24 -8.15 0.22 -5.23
N ILE A 25 -9.20 -0.56 -5.51
CA ILE A 25 -9.55 -1.05 -6.87
C ILE A 25 -9.66 0.11 -7.86
N LYS A 26 -10.25 1.24 -7.44
CA LYS A 26 -10.40 2.44 -8.30
C LYS A 26 -9.07 3.06 -8.75
N TYR A 27 -7.96 2.72 -8.10
CA TYR A 27 -6.62 3.17 -8.47
C TYR A 27 -5.85 2.12 -9.30
N GLY A 28 -6.51 1.02 -9.69
CA GLY A 28 -5.92 -0.04 -10.51
C GLY A 28 -5.07 -1.04 -9.71
N ILE A 29 -5.38 -1.26 -8.43
CA ILE A 29 -4.77 -2.37 -7.69
C ILE A 29 -5.46 -3.68 -8.09
N ASN A 30 -4.65 -4.72 -8.36
CA ASN A 30 -5.11 -6.06 -8.70
C ASN A 30 -4.61 -7.08 -7.69
N ASN A 31 -5.31 -8.21 -7.55
CA ASN A 31 -4.95 -9.28 -6.63
C ASN A 31 -3.53 -9.83 -6.89
N GLU A 32 -3.11 -9.95 -8.15
CA GLU A 32 -1.75 -10.40 -8.48
C GLU A 32 -0.67 -9.49 -7.86
N ARG A 33 -0.85 -8.18 -7.96
CA ARG A 33 0.06 -7.20 -7.35
C ARG A 33 0.03 -7.25 -5.84
N ILE A 34 -1.15 -7.44 -5.25
CA ILE A 34 -1.30 -7.58 -3.80
C ILE A 34 -0.52 -8.80 -3.33
N ASN A 35 -0.73 -9.96 -3.96
CA ASN A 35 -0.03 -11.20 -3.63
C ASN A 35 1.49 -11.05 -3.82
N HIS A 36 1.94 -10.41 -4.90
CA HIS A 36 3.36 -10.16 -5.14
C HIS A 36 4.00 -9.26 -4.08
N LEU A 37 3.29 -8.25 -3.60
CA LEU A 37 3.75 -7.37 -2.55
C LEU A 37 3.70 -8.03 -1.17
N GLU A 38 2.74 -8.94 -0.95
CA GLU A 38 2.68 -9.77 0.25
C GLU A 38 3.85 -10.75 0.32
N ASP A 39 4.13 -11.46 -0.78
CA ASP A 39 5.24 -12.42 -0.91
C ASP A 39 6.60 -11.74 -0.66
N LYS A 40 6.75 -10.49 -1.12
CA LYS A 40 7.94 -9.67 -0.85
C LYS A 40 8.05 -9.15 0.59
N GLY A 41 7.04 -9.37 1.42
CA GLY A 41 6.95 -8.85 2.78
C GLY A 41 6.75 -7.34 2.83
N VAL A 42 6.20 -6.74 1.78
CA VAL A 42 5.94 -5.29 1.65
C VAL A 42 4.56 -4.94 2.19
N LEU A 43 3.58 -5.82 1.92
CA LEU A 43 2.21 -5.68 2.39
C LEU A 43 1.82 -6.84 3.30
N LEU A 44 0.96 -6.53 4.27
CA LEU A 44 0.19 -7.49 5.02
C LEU A 44 -1.22 -7.49 4.47
N VAL A 45 -1.72 -8.67 4.17
CA VAL A 45 -3.10 -8.87 3.72
C VAL A 45 -3.84 -9.61 4.81
N LYS A 46 -5.02 -9.13 5.16
CA LYS A 46 -5.90 -9.80 6.10
C LYS A 46 -7.30 -9.83 5.51
N ASN A 47 -8.04 -10.91 5.78
CA ASN A 47 -9.45 -10.96 5.46
C ASN A 47 -10.26 -10.55 6.71
N THR A 48 -11.27 -9.72 6.51
CA THR A 48 -12.17 -9.23 7.57
C THR A 48 -13.61 -9.47 7.16
N ASP A 49 -14.47 -9.79 8.12
CA ASP A 49 -15.87 -10.07 7.86
C ASP A 49 -16.65 -8.83 7.37
N LEU A 50 -16.21 -7.63 7.78
CA LEU A 50 -16.87 -6.35 7.44
C LEU A 50 -16.45 -5.76 6.10
N HIS A 51 -15.17 -5.86 5.74
CA HIS A 51 -14.60 -5.16 4.58
C HIS A 51 -13.93 -6.10 3.57
N GLY A 52 -14.02 -7.41 3.77
CA GLY A 52 -13.31 -8.40 2.99
C GLY A 52 -11.79 -8.24 3.17
N LYS A 53 -11.05 -8.28 2.05
CA LYS A 53 -9.60 -8.13 2.07
C LYS A 53 -9.20 -6.70 2.43
N VAL A 54 -8.35 -6.58 3.44
CA VAL A 54 -7.71 -5.33 3.87
C VAL A 54 -6.19 -5.47 3.76
N LEU A 55 -5.54 -4.34 3.48
CA LEU A 55 -4.10 -4.21 3.29
C LEU A 55 -3.51 -3.30 4.36
N LYS A 56 -2.29 -3.61 4.81
CA LYS A 56 -1.50 -2.72 5.66
C LYS A 56 -0.03 -2.82 5.28
N LEU A 57 0.69 -1.71 5.29
CA LEU A 57 2.13 -1.74 5.03
C LEU A 57 2.89 -2.38 6.21
N THR A 58 3.87 -3.22 5.86
CA THR A 58 4.92 -3.62 6.79
C THR A 58 5.88 -2.45 7.01
N LEU A 59 6.77 -2.57 8.01
CA LEU A 59 7.86 -1.59 8.19
C LEU A 59 8.73 -1.52 6.93
N LYS A 60 9.08 -2.68 6.37
CA LYS A 60 9.82 -2.78 5.11
C LYS A 60 9.12 -2.04 3.98
N GLY A 61 7.83 -2.31 3.78
CA GLY A 61 7.06 -1.64 2.74
C GLY A 61 6.94 -0.14 2.97
N TYR A 62 6.75 0.31 4.21
CA TYR A 62 6.77 1.73 4.53
C TYR A 62 8.08 2.40 4.11
N HIS A 63 9.22 1.78 4.40
CA HIS A 63 10.53 2.30 3.98
C HIS A 63 10.68 2.32 2.45
N GLU A 64 10.32 1.25 1.75
CA GLU A 64 10.44 1.18 0.28
C GLU A 64 9.54 2.21 -0.42
N PHE A 65 8.28 2.31 0.01
CA PHE A 65 7.34 3.29 -0.53
C PHE A 65 7.73 4.73 -0.18
N SER A 66 8.24 4.98 1.03
CA SER A 66 8.72 6.29 1.45
C SER A 66 9.96 6.72 0.65
N GLN A 67 10.94 5.84 0.47
CA GLN A 67 12.13 6.10 -0.34
C GLN A 67 11.78 6.34 -1.81
N ALA A 68 10.86 5.55 -2.38
CA ALA A 68 10.39 5.75 -3.75
C ALA A 68 9.70 7.11 -3.94
N LEU A 69 8.97 7.60 -2.93
CA LEU A 69 8.37 8.94 -2.93
C LEU A 69 9.42 10.05 -2.83
N ILE A 70 10.43 9.88 -1.97
CA ILE A 70 11.53 10.84 -1.79
C ILE A 70 12.37 10.94 -3.07
N GLN A 71 12.78 9.81 -3.65
CA GLN A 71 13.55 9.80 -4.91
C GLN A 71 12.79 10.43 -6.06
N LYS A 72 11.47 10.20 -6.16
CA LYS A 72 10.66 10.88 -7.18
C LYS A 72 10.60 12.38 -6.96
N ASN A 73 10.39 12.85 -5.74
CA ASN A 73 10.39 14.29 -5.48
C ASN A 73 11.76 14.94 -5.72
N SER A 74 12.86 14.20 -5.55
CA SER A 74 14.21 14.67 -5.86
C SER A 74 14.54 14.69 -7.36
N LEU A 75 13.84 13.94 -8.21
CA LEU A 75 14.03 13.90 -9.66
C LEU A 75 13.22 14.98 -10.42
N PHE A 76 12.29 15.64 -9.73
CA PHE A 76 11.48 16.75 -10.26
C PHE A 76 11.73 18.06 -9.50
N GLY A 77 12.80 18.13 -8.69
CA GLY A 77 13.25 19.32 -7.97
C GLY A 77 14.33 20.08 -8.72
#